data_AF-A0A8S3JTS4-F1
#
_entry.id   AF-A0A8S3JTS4-F1
#
_cell.length_a   1.000
_cell.length_b   1.000
_cell.length_c   1.000
_cell.angle_alpha   90.00
_cell.angle_beta   90.00
_cell.angle_gamma   90.00
#
_symmetry.space_group_name_H-M   'P 1'
#
loop_
_entity.id
_entity.type
_entity.pdbx_description
1 polymer ?
#
loop_
_entity_poly.entity_id
_entity_poly.type
_entity_poly.pdbx_seq_one_letter_code
_entity_poly.pdbx_strand_id
1 'polypeptide(L)'
;VDELSPALVDAKVNIGCAKSGGRVTWKMAIILDVLIGLFTVTFINCSALCGAIILPFRNKPTFKWILSGFIGLAVGTLTGSGIFHLIPMAFNTPDRDPQHTYLDKALITMIIIYIFYMRDQLLRIFLNVET
;
A
#
# COMPACT_ATOMS: atom_id res chain seq x y z
N VAL A 1 7.29 -29.96 7.59
CA VAL A 1 6.27 -30.63 6.75
C VAL A 1 6.03 -29.68 5.59
N ASP A 2 7.11 -29.38 4.87
CA ASP A 2 7.23 -28.21 3.99
C ASP A 2 7.88 -28.63 2.67
N GLU A 3 7.33 -29.69 2.09
CA GLU A 3 7.60 -30.09 0.70
C GLU A 3 6.34 -29.90 -0.15
N LEU A 4 5.68 -28.74 0.00
CA LEU A 4 4.78 -28.28 -1.04
C LEU A 4 5.63 -27.52 -2.07
N SER A 5 6.17 -28.29 -3.02
CA SER A 5 6.97 -27.83 -4.15
C SER A 5 6.35 -26.57 -4.81
N PRO A 6 7.17 -25.61 -5.27
CA PRO A 6 6.70 -24.38 -5.94
C PRO A 6 5.75 -24.65 -7.13
N ALA A 7 5.76 -25.85 -7.71
CA ALA A 7 4.83 -26.26 -8.76
C ALA A 7 3.35 -26.39 -8.30
N LEU A 8 3.09 -26.65 -7.02
CA LEU A 8 1.72 -26.80 -6.51
C LEU A 8 1.08 -25.43 -6.19
N VAL A 9 1.91 -24.41 -5.88
CA VAL A 9 1.45 -23.01 -5.73
C VAL A 9 1.04 -22.43 -7.08
N ASP A 10 1.84 -22.68 -8.13
CA ASP A 10 1.49 -22.28 -9.50
C ASP A 10 0.23 -22.98 -10.00
N ALA A 11 0.05 -24.27 -9.69
CA ALA A 11 -1.20 -24.98 -10.00
C ALA A 11 -2.42 -24.37 -9.30
N LYS A 12 -2.29 -23.89 -8.06
CA LYS A 12 -3.43 -23.33 -7.28
C LYS A 12 -3.74 -21.88 -7.63
N VAL A 13 -2.73 -21.08 -7.97
CA VAL A 13 -2.91 -19.73 -8.55
C VAL A 13 -3.54 -19.83 -9.94
N ASN A 14 -3.08 -20.76 -10.78
CA ASN A 14 -3.62 -20.98 -12.12
C ASN A 14 -5.05 -21.55 -12.09
N ILE A 15 -5.39 -22.42 -11.12
CA ILE A 15 -6.76 -22.92 -10.90
C ILE A 15 -7.67 -21.85 -10.27
N GLY A 16 -7.14 -20.98 -9.39
CA GLY A 16 -7.87 -19.85 -8.80
C GLY A 16 -8.23 -18.78 -9.82
N CYS A 17 -7.34 -18.51 -10.77
CA CYS A 17 -7.60 -17.58 -11.87
C CYS A 17 -8.58 -18.14 -12.93
N ALA A 18 -8.80 -19.46 -12.95
CA ALA A 18 -9.75 -20.12 -13.84
C ALA A 18 -11.19 -20.22 -13.29
N LYS A 19 -11.45 -19.74 -12.05
CA LYS A 19 -12.78 -19.78 -11.43
C LYS A 19 -13.49 -18.42 -11.43
N SER A 20 -13.42 -17.71 -12.56
CA SER A 20 -14.43 -16.74 -12.98
C SER A 20 -15.17 -17.29 -14.20
N GLY A 21 -15.88 -18.40 -13.96
CA GLY A 21 -16.78 -19.03 -14.92
C GLY A 21 -18.21 -18.49 -14.78
N GLY A 22 -18.40 -17.19 -14.97
CA GLY A 22 -19.63 -16.67 -15.54
C GLY A 22 -19.34 -16.36 -17.01
N ARG A 23 -20.20 -16.75 -17.95
CA ARG A 23 -20.05 -16.40 -19.39
C ARG A 23 -20.19 -14.89 -19.58
N VAL A 24 -19.18 -14.11 -19.18
CA VAL A 24 -18.87 -12.84 -19.80
C VAL A 24 -18.11 -13.20 -21.07
N THR A 25 -18.74 -12.98 -22.22
CA THR A 25 -18.15 -13.14 -23.55
C THR A 25 -16.71 -12.65 -23.49
N TRP A 26 -15.70 -13.47 -23.80
CA TRP A 26 -14.27 -13.14 -23.57
C TRP A 26 -13.87 -11.73 -24.08
N LYS A 27 -14.55 -11.23 -25.11
CA LYS A 27 -14.47 -9.84 -25.59
C LYS A 27 -14.93 -8.80 -24.56
N MET A 28 -16.06 -9.03 -23.89
CA MET A 28 -16.62 -8.16 -22.83
C MET A 28 -15.79 -8.18 -21.54
N ALA A 29 -15.17 -9.31 -21.19
CA ALA A 29 -14.25 -9.40 -20.05
C ALA A 29 -12.99 -8.56 -20.30
N ILE A 30 -12.37 -8.71 -21.47
CA ILE A 30 -11.22 -7.89 -21.88
C ILE A 30 -11.57 -6.40 -21.89
N ILE A 31 -12.75 -6.03 -22.40
CA ILE A 31 -13.20 -4.63 -22.41
C ILE A 31 -13.42 -4.11 -20.98
N LEU A 32 -13.97 -4.93 -20.07
CA LEU A 32 -14.17 -4.56 -18.67
C LEU A 32 -12.83 -4.37 -17.95
N ASP A 33 -11.87 -5.26 -18.14
CA ASP A 33 -10.53 -5.17 -17.54
C ASP A 33 -9.76 -3.95 -18.07
N VAL A 34 -9.85 -3.66 -19.36
CA VAL A 34 -9.25 -2.47 -19.97
C VAL A 34 -9.92 -1.19 -19.47
N LEU A 35 -11.25 -1.18 -19.30
CA LEU A 35 -11.99 -0.04 -18.78
C LEU A 35 -11.61 0.26 -17.32
N ILE A 36 -11.47 -0.78 -16.49
CA ILE A 36 -11.05 -0.66 -15.10
C ILE A 36 -9.59 -0.18 -15.02
N GLY A 37 -8.69 -0.77 -15.81
CA GLY A 37 -7.29 -0.35 -15.89
C GLY A 37 -7.13 1.10 -16.33
N LEU A 38 -7.89 1.52 -17.36
CA LEU A 38 -7.91 2.90 -17.83
C LEU A 38 -8.44 3.85 -16.75
N PHE A 39 -9.51 3.46 -16.06
CA PHE A 39 -10.12 4.27 -15.01
C PHE A 39 -9.14 4.50 -13.85
N THR A 40 -8.43 3.46 -13.41
CA THR A 40 -7.40 3.56 -12.37
C THR A 40 -6.24 4.45 -12.78
N VAL A 41 -5.72 4.30 -14.01
CA VAL A 41 -4.63 5.15 -14.52
C VAL A 41 -5.05 6.62 -14.61
N THR A 42 -6.28 6.88 -15.05
CA THR A 42 -6.85 8.23 -15.10
C THR A 42 -6.97 8.84 -13.70
N PHE A 43 -7.40 8.03 -12.72
CA PHE A 43 -7.54 8.45 -11.32
C PHE A 43 -6.18 8.78 -10.66
N ILE A 44 -5.16 7.97 -10.93
CA ILE A 44 -3.79 8.20 -10.45
C ILE A 44 -3.22 9.46 -11.10
N ASN A 45 -3.41 9.64 -12.41
CA ASN A 45 -2.96 10.82 -13.12
C ASN A 45 -3.66 12.10 -12.62
N CYS A 46 -4.95 12.02 -12.27
CA CYS A 46 -5.69 13.12 -11.66
C CYS A 46 -5.12 13.50 -10.27
N SER A 47 -4.69 12.51 -9.49
CA SER A 47 -4.03 12.72 -8.21
C SER A 47 -2.67 13.41 -8.37
N ALA A 48 -1.89 13.02 -9.39
CA ALA A 48 -0.62 13.67 -9.74
C ALA A 48 -0.83 15.12 -10.20
N LEU A 49 -1.85 15.38 -11.04
CA LEU A 49 -2.24 16.72 -11.48
C LEU A 49 -2.70 17.60 -10.32
N CYS A 50 -3.47 17.06 -9.37
CA CYS A 50 -3.80 17.76 -8.12
C CYS A 50 -2.53 18.20 -7.41
N GLY A 51 -1.57 17.30 -7.18
CA GLY A 51 -0.29 17.64 -6.57
C GLY A 51 0.45 18.77 -7.30
N ALA A 52 0.43 18.77 -8.64
CA ALA A 52 1.08 19.81 -9.47
C ALA A 52 0.35 21.17 -9.43
N ILE A 53 -0.99 21.18 -9.48
CA ILE A 53 -1.81 22.41 -9.42
C ILE A 53 -1.80 23.02 -8.01
N ILE A 54 -1.56 22.20 -6.99
CA ILE A 54 -1.47 22.62 -5.59
C ILE A 54 -0.18 23.43 -5.32
N LEU A 55 0.93 23.18 -6.05
CA LEU A 55 2.22 23.89 -5.92
C LEU A 55 2.13 25.44 -6.06
N PRO A 56 1.48 26.03 -7.08
CA PRO A 56 1.31 27.48 -7.18
C PRO A 56 0.33 28.06 -6.14
N PHE A 57 -0.47 27.22 -5.48
CA PHE A 57 -1.48 27.64 -4.49
C PHE A 57 -0.95 27.65 -3.04
N ARG A 58 0.38 27.71 -2.85
CA ARG A 58 1.10 27.65 -1.56
C ARG A 58 0.78 28.80 -0.58
N ASN A 59 0.03 29.82 -1.00
CA ASN A 59 -0.20 31.03 -0.20
C ASN A 59 -1.33 30.91 0.86
N LYS A 60 -1.86 29.71 1.12
CA LYS A 60 -2.95 29.50 2.09
C LYS A 60 -2.59 28.40 3.11
N PRO A 61 -2.95 28.55 4.40
CA PRO A 61 -2.69 27.55 5.45
C PRO A 61 -3.34 26.19 5.16
N THR A 62 -4.35 26.15 4.29
CA THR A 62 -5.01 24.94 3.77
C THR A 62 -4.05 23.99 3.04
N PHE A 63 -2.98 24.52 2.41
CA PHE A 63 -1.98 23.71 1.70
C PHE A 63 -1.31 22.69 2.62
N LYS A 64 -1.03 23.06 3.87
CA LYS A 64 -0.33 22.20 4.82
C LYS A 64 -1.20 21.02 5.28
N TRP A 65 -2.52 21.18 5.36
CA TRP A 65 -3.47 20.10 5.64
C TRP A 65 -3.56 19.09 4.50
N ILE A 66 -3.67 19.57 3.25
CA ILE A 66 -3.80 18.71 2.07
C ILE A 66 -2.49 17.95 1.80
N LEU A 67 -1.35 18.61 1.95
CA LEU A 67 -0.04 17.99 1.77
C LEU A 67 0.18 16.85 2.78
N SER A 68 -0.18 17.05 4.04
CA SER A 68 -0.13 16.00 5.08
C SER A 68 -1.05 14.81 4.73
N GLY A 69 -2.25 15.09 4.21
CA GLY A 69 -3.17 14.06 3.72
C GLY A 69 -2.60 13.21 2.58
N PHE A 70 -1.95 13.83 1.60
CA PHE A 70 -1.35 13.12 0.45
C PHE A 70 -0.19 12.21 0.87
N ILE A 71 0.61 12.69 1.82
CA ILE A 71 1.70 11.94 2.44
C ILE A 71 1.16 10.73 3.23
N GLY A 72 0.11 10.93 4.02
CA GLY A 72 -0.54 9.85 4.76
C GLY A 72 -1.15 8.80 3.84
N LEU A 73 -1.75 9.24 2.73
CA LEU A 73 -2.31 8.35 1.71
C LEU A 73 -1.21 7.51 1.03
N ALA A 74 -0.09 8.13 0.65
CA ALA A 74 1.05 7.43 0.06
C ALA A 74 1.66 6.39 1.01
N VAL A 75 1.91 6.78 2.27
CA VAL A 75 2.45 5.87 3.30
C VAL A 75 1.46 4.74 3.62
N GLY A 76 0.16 5.02 3.65
CA GLY A 76 -0.89 4.03 3.88
C GLY A 76 -0.92 2.95 2.81
N THR A 77 -0.82 3.31 1.53
CA THR A 77 -0.78 2.33 0.43
C THR A 77 0.47 1.46 0.47
N LEU A 78 1.65 2.08 0.67
CA LEU A 78 2.93 1.36 0.79
C LEU A 78 2.92 0.39 1.98
N THR A 79 2.42 0.85 3.12
CA THR A 79 2.34 0.07 4.35
C THR A 79 1.33 -1.06 4.22
N GLY A 80 0.17 -0.84 3.61
CA GLY A 80 -0.81 -1.90 3.34
C GLY A 80 -0.23 -3.02 2.47
N SER A 81 0.42 -2.67 1.37
CA SER A 81 1.06 -3.65 0.47
C SER A 81 2.16 -4.44 1.18
N GLY A 82 2.97 -3.76 2.00
CA GLY A 82 4.03 -4.40 2.80
C GLY A 82 3.46 -5.31 3.89
N ILE A 83 2.52 -4.84 4.71
CA ILE A 83 1.97 -5.59 5.85
C ILE A 83 1.34 -6.90 5.40
N PHE A 84 0.48 -6.90 4.37
CA PHE A 84 -0.19 -8.11 3.92
C PHE A 84 0.76 -9.16 3.34
N HIS A 85 1.87 -8.73 2.71
CA HIS A 85 2.86 -9.65 2.15
C HIS A 85 3.91 -10.09 3.20
N LEU A 86 4.22 -9.23 4.17
CA LEU A 86 5.15 -9.54 5.27
C LEU A 86 4.51 -10.40 6.36
N ILE A 87 3.20 -10.32 6.62
CA ILE A 87 2.52 -11.16 7.63
C ILE A 87 2.74 -12.66 7.34
N PRO A 88 2.39 -13.23 6.17
CA PRO A 88 2.60 -14.65 5.92
C PRO A 88 4.09 -15.02 5.90
N MET A 89 4.96 -14.09 5.51
CA MET A 89 6.43 -14.30 5.48
C MET A 89 7.05 -14.28 6.88
N ALA A 90 6.49 -13.51 7.81
CA ALA A 90 6.89 -13.49 9.21
C ALA A 90 6.33 -14.70 9.97
N PHE A 91 5.10 -15.15 9.67
CA PHE A 91 4.43 -16.28 10.33
C PHE A 91 4.80 -17.67 9.78
N ASN A 92 5.33 -17.77 8.56
CA ASN A 92 5.70 -19.03 7.91
C ASN A 92 7.21 -19.29 7.96
N THR A 93 7.91 -18.80 8.98
CA THR A 93 9.28 -19.23 9.27
C THR A 93 9.20 -20.41 10.25
N PRO A 94 9.36 -21.67 9.78
CA PRO A 94 9.29 -22.82 10.66
C PRO A 94 10.43 -22.75 11.69
N ASP A 95 10.02 -22.85 12.96
CA ASP A 95 10.84 -23.04 14.16
C ASP A 95 12.20 -23.70 13.87
N ARG A 96 13.24 -22.87 13.83
CA ARG A 96 14.59 -23.27 14.23
C ARG A 96 15.22 -22.09 14.95
N ASP A 97 15.24 -22.25 16.26
CA ASP A 97 15.91 -21.47 17.30
C ASP A 97 15.09 -20.39 18.04
N PRO A 98 15.19 -20.40 19.38
CA PRO A 98 14.35 -19.61 20.24
C PRO A 98 14.87 -18.18 20.30
N GLN A 99 13.93 -17.24 20.39
CA GLN A 99 14.08 -15.87 20.86
C GLN A 99 14.33 -14.79 19.79
N HIS A 100 13.23 -14.05 19.53
CA HIS A 100 13.15 -12.61 19.18
C HIS A 100 12.85 -12.16 17.74
N THR A 101 12.88 -13.01 16.71
CA THR A 101 12.64 -12.52 15.32
C THR A 101 11.21 -12.03 15.06
N TYR A 102 10.20 -12.61 15.71
CA TYR A 102 8.80 -12.15 15.61
C TYR A 102 8.59 -10.77 16.26
N LEU A 103 9.29 -10.53 17.37
CA LEU A 103 9.25 -9.27 18.09
C LEU A 103 9.94 -8.17 17.28
N ASP A 104 11.05 -8.47 16.59
CA ASP A 104 11.74 -7.49 15.75
C ASP A 104 10.89 -7.00 14.56
N LYS A 105 10.13 -7.89 13.93
CA LYS A 105 9.23 -7.50 12.82
C LYS A 105 8.06 -6.64 13.31
N ALA A 106 7.49 -6.99 14.46
CA ALA A 106 6.44 -6.19 15.10
C ALA A 106 6.98 -4.84 15.60
N LEU A 107 8.21 -4.81 16.13
CA LEU A 107 8.89 -3.62 16.62
C LEU A 107 9.22 -2.66 15.48
N ILE A 108 9.68 -3.15 14.33
CA ILE A 108 9.85 -2.33 13.12
C ILE A 108 8.51 -1.70 12.69
N THR A 109 7.42 -2.44 12.77
CA THR A 109 6.08 -1.93 12.42
C THR A 109 5.61 -0.86 13.42
N MET A 110 5.83 -1.09 14.73
CA MET A 110 5.59 -0.09 15.78
C MET A 110 6.47 1.16 15.61
N ILE A 111 7.73 1.02 15.21
CA ILE A 111 8.63 2.14 14.92
C ILE A 111 8.11 2.97 13.74
N ILE A 112 7.62 2.34 12.67
CA ILE A 112 7.07 3.07 11.51
C ILE A 112 5.84 3.89 11.92
N ILE A 113 4.95 3.32 12.72
CA ILE A 113 3.76 4.01 13.26
C ILE A 113 4.17 5.16 14.19
N TYR A 114 5.19 4.97 15.02
CA TYR A 114 5.71 6.02 15.92
C TYR A 114 6.40 7.16 15.16
N ILE A 115 7.22 6.85 14.14
CA ILE A 115 7.85 7.84 13.27
C ILE A 115 6.79 8.61 12.47
N PHE A 116 5.71 7.95 12.04
CA PHE A 116 4.58 8.60 11.38
C PHE A 116 3.82 9.54 12.33
N TYR A 117 3.62 9.15 13.58
CA TYR A 117 3.09 10.02 14.63
C TYR A 117 3.99 11.24 14.87
N MET A 118 5.31 11.03 14.88
CA MET A 118 6.29 12.11 14.94
C MET A 118 6.20 13.05 13.73
N ARG A 119 5.88 12.57 12.53
CA ARG A 119 5.63 13.44 11.35
C ARG A 119 4.44 14.37 11.54
N ASP A 120 3.38 13.92 12.23
CA ASP A 120 2.24 14.77 12.62
C ASP A 120 2.68 15.89 13.59
N GLN A 121 3.53 15.54 14.56
CA GLN A 121 4.14 16.48 15.50
C GLN A 121 5.13 17.45 14.81
N LEU A 122 5.92 16.95 13.87
CA LEU A 122 6.91 17.70 13.10
C LEU A 122 6.23 18.76 12.23
N LEU A 123 5.11 18.41 11.59
CA LEU A 123 4.28 19.35 10.82
C LEU A 123 3.75 20.47 11.71
N ARG A 124 3.27 20.17 12.93
CA ARG A 124 2.84 21.18 13.92
C ARG A 124 3.99 22.08 14.37
N ILE A 125 5.20 21.55 14.54
CA ILE A 125 6.38 22.33 14.96
C ILE A 125 6.90 23.22 13.82
N PHE A 126 7.05 22.69 12.60
CA PHE A 126 7.44 23.49 11.42
C PHE A 126 6.40 24.57 11.09
N LEU A 127 5.13 24.35 11.40
CA LEU A 127 4.08 25.34 11.28
C LEU A 127 4.17 26.46 12.32
N ASN A 128 4.60 26.13 13.54
CA ASN A 128 4.66 27.06 14.67
C ASN A 128 5.99 27.83 14.75
N VAL A 129 7.03 27.36 14.06
CA VAL A 129 8.35 28.04 13.92
C VAL A 129 8.33 29.18 12.89
N GLU A 130 7.30 29.25 12.04
CA GLU A 130 7.17 30.25 10.97
C GLU A 130 6.25 31.43 11.37
N THR A 131 6.10 31.66 12.68
CA THR A 131 5.46 32.83 13.32
C THR A 131 6.43 33.45 14.31
#